data_AF-A0A5Z9NHI1-F1
#
_entry.id   AF-A0A5Z9NHI1-F1
#
_cell.length_a   1.000
_cell.length_b   1.000
_cell.length_c   1.000
_cell.angle_alpha   90.00
_cell.angle_beta   90.00
_cell.angle_gamma   90.00
#
_symmetry.space_group_name_H-M   'P 1'
#
loop_
_entity.id
_entity.type
_entity.pdbx_description
1 polymer ?
#
loop_
_entity_poly.entity_id
_entity_poly.type
_entity_poly.pdbx_seq_one_letter_code
_entity_poly.pdbx_strand_id
1 'polypeptide(L)' 'MLDVYTNPKDILRPIAAALEAAQYIALDPNGKDLASDLIVWAHETAAHAATAHRSSVEREGKHA' A
#
# COMPACT_ATOMS: atom_id res chain seq x y z
N MET A 1 -6.78 -10.93 -10.01
CA MET A 1 -6.29 -11.67 -8.84
C MET A 1 -5.36 -10.70 -8.13
N LEU A 2 -5.80 -10.10 -7.02
CA LEU A 2 -4.90 -9.28 -6.19
C LEU A 2 -3.88 -10.25 -5.61
N ASP A 3 -2.63 -10.14 -6.04
CA ASP A 3 -1.53 -10.89 -5.42
C ASP A 3 -1.57 -10.60 -3.93
N VAL A 4 -1.96 -11.62 -3.15
CA VAL A 4 -1.92 -11.54 -1.70
C VAL A 4 -0.45 -11.63 -1.36
N TYR A 5 0.16 -10.48 -1.12
CA TYR A 5 1.56 -10.38 -0.70
C TYR A 5 1.80 -11.32 0.47
N THR A 6 2.60 -12.36 0.22
CA THR A 6 2.82 -13.45 1.18
C THR A 6 3.52 -12.95 2.44
N ASN A 7 4.33 -11.90 2.31
CA ASN A 7 4.90 -11.17 3.44
C ASN A 7 4.44 -9.70 3.44
N PRO A 8 4.00 -9.16 4.58
CA PRO A 8 3.66 -7.74 4.71
C PRO A 8 4.75 -6.77 4.26
N LYS A 9 6.03 -7.16 4.24
CA LYS A 9 7.12 -6.32 3.71
C LYS A 9 7.12 -6.19 2.19
N ASP A 10 6.51 -7.14 1.48
CA ASP A 10 6.56 -7.19 0.02
C ASP A 10 5.66 -6.11 -0.60
N ILE A 11 4.65 -5.63 0.14
CA ILE A 11 3.78 -4.50 -0.27
C ILE A 11 4.50 -3.14 -0.21
N LEU A 12 5.58 -3.03 0.57
CA LEU A 12 6.28 -1.76 0.74
C LEU A 12 6.92 -1.27 -0.56
N ARG A 13 7.37 -2.19 -1.41
CA ARG A 13 7.95 -1.88 -2.72
C ARG A 13 6.93 -1.24 -3.68
N PRO A 14 5.76 -1.84 -3.91
CA PRO A 14 4.67 -1.21 -4.67
C PRO A 14 4.23 0.15 -4.13
N ILE A 15 4.09 0.29 -2.81
CA ILE A 15 3.72 1.56 -2.16
C ILE A 15 4.77 2.64 -2.46
N ALA A 16 6.05 2.32 -2.29
CA ALA A 16 7.13 3.26 -2.58
C ALA A 16 7.15 3.67 -4.08
N ALA A 17 6.96 2.72 -4.99
CA ALA A 17 6.92 3.00 -6.42
C ALA A 17 5.74 3.92 -6.81
N ALA A 18 4.56 3.73 -6.21
CA ALA A 18 3.41 4.59 -6.45
C ALA A 18 3.64 6.03 -5.94
N LEU A 19 4.23 6.18 -4.75
CA LEU A 19 4.58 7.48 -4.18
C LEU A 19 5.67 8.19 -4.99
N GLU A 20 6.65 7.45 -5.51
CA GLU A 20 7.66 8.00 -6.43
C GLU A 20 7.02 8.47 -7.73
N ALA A 21 6.18 7.65 -8.36
CA ALA A 21 5.48 8.01 -9.59
C ALA A 21 4.58 9.25 -9.39
N ALA A 22 3.87 9.34 -8.27
CA ALA A 22 3.02 10.49 -7.95
C ALA A 22 3.83 11.81 -7.92
N GLN A 23 5.05 11.79 -7.39
CA GLN A 23 5.92 12.97 -7.35
C GLN A 23 6.32 13.44 -8.75
N TYR A 24 6.66 12.51 -9.65
CA TYR A 24 6.98 12.85 -11.05
C TYR A 24 5.76 13.34 -11.82
N ILE A 25 4.62 12.66 -11.66
CA ILE A 25 3.37 12.99 -12.36
C ILE A 25 2.83 14.36 -11.91
N ALA A 26 2.99 14.73 -10.64
CA ALA A 26 2.55 16.02 -10.12
C ALA A 26 3.26 17.23 -10.77
N LEU A 27 4.39 17.00 -11.47
CA LEU A 27 5.08 18.03 -12.25
C LEU A 27 4.32 18.39 -13.54
N ASP A 28 3.45 17.49 -14.03
CA ASP A 28 2.54 17.76 -15.15
C ASP A 28 1.27 18.48 -14.64
N PRO A 29 0.91 19.65 -15.17
CA PRO A 29 -0.34 20.34 -14.84
C PRO A 29 -1.60 19.48 -14.97
N ASN A 30 -1.61 18.50 -15.88
CA ASN A 30 -2.71 17.57 -16.12
C ASN A 30 -2.60 16.28 -15.29
N GLY A 31 -1.46 16.03 -14.63
CA GLY A 31 -1.20 14.81 -13.88
C GLY A 31 -1.74 14.82 -12.44
N LYS A 32 -2.26 15.95 -11.96
CA LYS A 32 -2.60 16.15 -10.54
C LYS A 32 -3.62 15.15 -10.01
N ASP A 33 -4.64 14.83 -10.80
CA ASP A 33 -5.68 13.89 -10.40
C ASP A 33 -5.08 12.47 -10.23
N LEU A 34 -4.31 12.02 -11.22
CA LEU A 34 -3.63 10.72 -11.17
C LEU A 34 -2.60 10.64 -10.02
N ALA A 35 -1.85 11.71 -9.77
CA ALA A 35 -0.92 11.77 -8.64
C ALA A 35 -1.66 11.66 -7.29
N SER A 36 -2.82 12.32 -7.17
CA SER A 36 -3.68 12.21 -5.99
C SER A 36 -4.20 10.79 -5.80
N ASP A 37 -4.69 10.16 -6.87
CA ASP A 37 -5.19 8.78 -6.82
C ASP A 37 -4.11 7.78 -6.39
N LEU A 38 -2.87 7.95 -6.86
CA LEU A 38 -1.74 7.11 -6.45
C LEU A 38 -1.39 7.26 -4.97
N ILE A 39 -1.48 8.48 -4.42
CA ILE A 39 -1.24 8.73 -2.99
C ILE A 39 -2.36 8.12 -2.14
N VAL A 40 -3.62 8.27 -2.55
CA VAL A 40 -4.77 7.65 -1.87
C VAL A 40 -4.63 6.14 -1.87
N TRP A 41 -4.36 5.55 -3.04
CA TRP A 41 -4.13 4.11 -3.18
C TRP A 41 -2.99 3.62 -2.28
N ALA A 42 -1.87 4.35 -2.22
CA ALA A 42 -0.73 4.00 -1.37
C ALA A 42 -1.10 3.99 0.12
N HIS A 43 -1.87 4.97 0.58
CA HIS A 43 -2.36 5.04 1.96
C HIS A 43 -3.33 3.91 2.30
N GLU A 44 -4.33 3.67 1.45
CA GLU A 44 -5.29 2.58 1.65
C GLU A 44 -4.56 1.24 1.70
N THR A 45 -3.65 1.00 0.76
CA THR A 45 -2.86 -0.22 0.70
C THR A 45 -2.01 -0.44 1.96
N ALA A 46 -1.38 0.62 2.48
CA ALA A 46 -0.63 0.57 3.74
C ALA A 46 -1.55 0.24 4.94
N ALA A 47 -2.75 0.82 5.01
CA ALA A 47 -3.73 0.53 6.06
C ALA A 47 -4.24 -0.92 5.99
N HIS A 48 -4.50 -1.43 4.78
CA HIS A 48 -4.89 -2.82 4.56
C HIS A 48 -3.79 -3.79 4.99
N ALA A 49 -2.53 -3.51 4.62
CA ALA A 49 -1.39 -4.34 5.02
C ALA A 49 -1.18 -4.35 6.55
N ALA A 50 -1.31 -3.20 7.21
CA ALA A 50 -1.20 -3.11 8.68
C ALA A 50 -2.32 -3.89 9.40
N THR A 51 -3.54 -3.84 8.88
CA THR A 51 -4.69 -4.57 9.44
C THR A 51 -4.53 -6.08 9.24
N ALA A 52 -4.11 -6.52 8.05
CA ALA A 52 -3.86 -7.93 7.74
C ALA A 52 -2.78 -8.52 8.67
N HIS A 53 -1.71 -7.77 8.92
CA HIS A 53 -0.66 -8.19 9.87
C HIS A 53 -1.21 -8.33 11.30
N ARG A 54 -2.05 -7.40 11.77
CA ARG A 54 -2.62 -7.45 13.13
C ARG A 54 -3.52 -8.67 13.32
N SER A 55 -4.39 -8.97 12.36
CA SER A 55 -5.28 -10.13 12.40
C SER A 55 -4.54 -11.47 12.30
N SER A 56 -3.34 -11.51 11.72
CA SER A 56 -2.47 -12.70 11.74
C SER A 56 -1.93 -12.97 13.15
N VAL A 57 -1.42 -11.92 13.82
CA VAL A 57 -0.83 -12.02 15.18
C VAL A 57 -1.86 -12.46 16.22
N GLU A 58 -3.10 -11.95 16.15
CA GLU A 58 -4.17 -12.32 17.09
C GLU A 58 -4.63 -13.78 16.95
N ARG A 59 -4.52 -14.38 15.76
CA ARG A 59 -4.85 -15.80 15.55
C ARG A 59 -3.79 -16.75 16.08
N GLU A 60 -2.52 -16.34 16.04
CA GLU A 60 -1.40 -17.15 16.55
C GLU A 60 -1.33 -17.14 18.09
N GLY A 61 -1.68 -16.02 18.73
CA GLY A 61 -1.72 -15.92 20.19
C GLY A 61 -2.90 -16.63 20.87
N LYS A 62 -3.91 -17.08 20.12
CA LYS A 62 -5.12 -17.73 20.67
C LYS A 62 -5.02 -19.26 20.75
N HIS A 63 -3.93 -19.83 20.24
CA HIS A 63 -3.64 -21.27 20.25
C HIS A 63 -2.41 -21.65 21.10
N ALA A 64 -1.90 -20.72 21.92
CA ALA A 64 -0.81 -20.95 22.86
C ALA A 64 -1.31 -21.21 24.29
#